data_AF-A0AAP8ZZK8-F1
#
_entry.id   AF-A0AAP8ZZK8-F1
#
_cell.length_a   1.000
_cell.length_b   1.000
_cell.length_c   1.000
_cell.angle_alpha   90.00
_cell.angle_beta   90.00
_cell.angle_gamma   90.00
#
_symmetry.space_group_name_H-M   'P 1'
#
loop_
_entity.id
_entity.type
_entity.pdbx_description
1 polymer ?
#
loop_
_entity_poly.entity_id
_entity_poly.type
_entity_poly.pdbx_seq_one_letter_code
_entity_poly.pdbx_strand_id
1 'polypeptide(L)'
;MKYSYRITKYDPLGNECLNSEWTSFFDIGKSVSEEEYLLTETNYVETVIAICQCLGVSVLIISNLEINSEGEPYTEGQSIEVDRLAPVLKAILREKIWCKLKSASCEFHFGYDYYMYLISETDAALCFPKEKSKLFFETFLSPYLNS
;
A
#
# COMPACT_ATOMS: atom_id res chain seq x y z
N MET A 1 18.72 9.83 7.92
CA MET A 1 18.38 10.08 6.50
C MET A 1 17.20 9.19 6.20
N LYS A 2 16.09 9.73 5.70
CA LYS A 2 14.89 8.93 5.43
C LYS A 2 15.02 8.30 4.06
N TYR A 3 14.73 7.01 3.98
CA TYR A 3 14.60 6.27 2.73
C TYR A 3 13.16 6.40 2.23
N SER A 4 13.00 6.52 0.92
CA SER A 4 11.69 6.70 0.29
C SER A 4 11.59 5.82 -0.93
N TYR A 5 10.51 5.06 -1.01
CA TYR A 5 10.26 4.08 -2.05
C TYR A 5 8.85 4.22 -2.62
N ARG A 6 8.70 3.84 -3.88
CA ARG A 6 7.42 3.66 -4.55
C ARG A 6 7.18 2.18 -4.79
N ILE A 7 5.96 1.75 -4.50
CA ILE A 7 5.46 0.38 -4.64
C ILE A 7 4.25 0.43 -5.55
N THR A 8 4.29 -0.29 -6.67
CA THR A 8 3.21 -0.21 -7.67
C THR A 8 3.06 -1.51 -8.46
N LYS A 9 1.90 -1.73 -9.06
CA LYS A 9 1.63 -2.83 -9.99
C LYS A 9 2.15 -2.57 -11.41
N TYR A 10 2.50 -1.32 -11.75
CA TYR A 10 2.97 -0.97 -13.10
C TYR A 10 4.47 -1.25 -13.27
N ASP A 11 4.84 -1.85 -14.39
CA ASP A 11 6.24 -2.09 -14.75
C ASP A 11 6.95 -0.75 -15.01
N PRO A 12 7.99 -0.38 -14.25
CA PRO A 12 8.72 0.87 -14.43
C PRO A 12 9.47 0.94 -15.77
N LEU A 13 9.71 -0.19 -16.44
CA LEU A 13 10.35 -0.23 -17.75
C LEU A 13 9.35 0.00 -18.91
N GLY A 14 8.06 0.16 -18.61
CA GLY A 14 7.05 0.50 -19.61
C GLY A 14 6.81 -0.60 -20.65
N ASN A 15 7.08 -1.87 -20.32
CA ASN A 15 6.63 -2.96 -21.18
C ASN A 15 5.10 -2.93 -21.24
N GLU A 16 4.57 -2.52 -22.40
CA GLU A 16 3.13 -2.40 -22.67
C GLU A 16 2.35 -3.68 -22.32
N CYS A 17 3.01 -4.86 -22.31
CA CYS A 17 2.40 -6.14 -21.94
C CYS A 17 2.00 -6.30 -20.47
N LEU A 18 2.48 -5.46 -19.54
CA LEU A 18 2.13 -5.50 -18.10
C LEU A 18 1.37 -4.26 -17.62
N ASN A 19 1.06 -3.32 -18.52
CA ASN A 19 0.25 -2.16 -18.18
C ASN A 19 -1.19 -2.60 -17.96
N SER A 20 -1.49 -2.91 -16.70
CA SER A 20 -2.84 -3.11 -16.21
C SER A 20 -3.65 -1.82 -16.42
N GLU A 21 -4.58 -1.84 -17.38
CA GLU A 21 -5.40 -0.67 -17.79
C GLU A 21 -6.36 -0.18 -16.70
N TRP A 22 -6.60 -0.99 -15.66
CA TRP A 22 -7.51 -0.66 -14.58
C TRP A 22 -6.81 0.13 -13.48
N THR A 23 -7.49 1.12 -12.91
CA THR A 23 -6.90 2.01 -11.90
C THR A 23 -7.69 2.07 -10.60
N SER A 24 -8.88 1.44 -10.57
CA SER A 24 -9.79 1.48 -9.43
C SER A 24 -10.37 0.11 -9.10
N PHE A 25 -10.83 -0.07 -7.85
CA PHE A 25 -11.68 -1.21 -7.49
C PHE A 25 -13.00 -1.25 -8.27
N PHE A 26 -13.52 -0.11 -8.73
CA PHE A 26 -14.76 -0.03 -9.52
C PHE A 26 -14.65 -0.56 -10.95
N ASP A 27 -13.44 -0.98 -11.35
CA ASP A 27 -13.14 -1.58 -12.66
C ASP A 27 -13.37 -3.09 -12.70
N ILE A 28 -13.63 -3.73 -11.55
CA ILE A 28 -13.95 -5.15 -11.48
C ILE A 28 -15.18 -5.46 -12.32
N GLY A 29 -15.04 -6.45 -13.20
CA GLY A 29 -16.07 -6.84 -14.17
C GLY A 29 -16.16 -5.93 -15.40
N LYS A 30 -15.36 -4.87 -15.49
CA LYS A 30 -15.25 -3.99 -16.66
C LYS A 30 -13.93 -4.21 -17.40
N SER A 31 -12.83 -3.86 -16.77
CA SER A 31 -11.46 -3.95 -17.33
C SER A 31 -10.55 -4.88 -16.52
N VAL A 32 -11.01 -5.38 -15.37
CA VAL A 32 -10.29 -6.40 -14.59
C VAL A 32 -11.24 -7.49 -14.10
N SER A 33 -10.76 -8.73 -14.08
CA SER A 33 -11.47 -9.83 -13.45
C SER A 33 -11.39 -9.75 -11.92
N GLU A 34 -12.38 -10.28 -11.21
CA GLU A 34 -12.34 -10.35 -9.74
C GLU A 34 -11.11 -11.12 -9.25
N GLU A 35 -10.72 -12.20 -9.92
CA GLU A 35 -9.54 -13.01 -9.59
C GLU A 35 -8.24 -12.19 -9.68
N GLU A 36 -8.06 -11.45 -10.77
CA GLU A 36 -6.87 -10.60 -10.97
C GLU A 36 -6.81 -9.46 -9.95
N TYR A 37 -7.96 -8.85 -9.65
CA TYR A 37 -8.06 -7.84 -8.60
C TYR A 37 -7.65 -8.42 -7.25
N LEU A 38 -8.22 -9.56 -6.85
CA LEU A 38 -7.95 -10.19 -5.55
C LEU A 38 -6.49 -10.61 -5.43
N LEU A 39 -5.86 -11.07 -6.51
CA LEU A 39 -4.43 -11.35 -6.55
C LEU A 39 -3.61 -10.06 -6.32
N THR A 40 -3.99 -8.96 -6.96
CA THR A 40 -3.32 -7.66 -6.79
C THR A 40 -3.50 -7.14 -5.36
N GLU A 41 -4.73 -7.13 -4.84
CA GLU A 41 -5.03 -6.77 -3.44
C GLU A 41 -4.16 -7.57 -2.46
N THR A 42 -4.07 -8.89 -2.67
CA THR A 42 -3.28 -9.79 -1.82
C THR A 42 -1.80 -9.43 -1.88
N ASN A 43 -1.24 -9.16 -3.07
CA ASN A 43 0.16 -8.74 -3.20
C ASN A 43 0.48 -7.46 -2.41
N TYR A 44 -0.41 -6.45 -2.43
CA TYR A 44 -0.22 -5.24 -1.63
C TYR A 44 -0.25 -5.55 -0.13
N VAL A 45 -1.25 -6.31 0.31
CA VAL A 45 -1.42 -6.67 1.73
C VAL A 45 -0.20 -7.43 2.24
N GLU A 46 0.22 -8.48 1.54
CA GLU A 46 1.36 -9.30 1.93
C GLU A 46 2.68 -8.50 1.89
N THR A 47 2.85 -7.62 0.91
CA THR A 47 4.02 -6.75 0.81
C THR A 47 4.15 -5.83 2.03
N VAL A 48 3.07 -5.16 2.43
CA VAL A 48 3.09 -4.26 3.60
C VAL A 48 3.39 -5.05 4.88
N ILE A 49 2.74 -6.19 5.08
CA ILE A 49 2.96 -7.05 6.25
C ILE A 49 4.42 -7.54 6.29
N ALA A 50 4.97 -8.01 5.17
CA ALA A 50 6.36 -8.48 5.10
C ALA A 50 7.36 -7.37 5.45
N ILE A 51 7.13 -6.15 4.95
CA ILE A 51 7.95 -4.98 5.27
C ILE A 51 7.86 -4.67 6.77
N CYS A 52 6.67 -4.62 7.35
CA CYS A 52 6.49 -4.39 8.78
C CYS A 52 7.22 -5.44 9.63
N GLN A 53 7.08 -6.73 9.30
CA GLN A 53 7.76 -7.82 10.01
C GLN A 53 9.28 -7.70 9.93
N CYS A 54 9.81 -7.42 8.74
CA CYS A 54 11.26 -7.24 8.53
C CYS A 54 11.82 -6.02 9.29
N LEU A 55 11.06 -4.92 9.35
CA LEU A 55 11.42 -3.71 10.09
C LEU A 55 11.15 -3.82 11.61
N GLY A 56 10.62 -4.94 12.10
CA GLY A 56 10.27 -5.13 13.50
C GLY A 56 9.12 -4.25 13.99
N VAL A 57 8.25 -3.79 13.09
CA VAL A 57 7.06 -3.00 13.41
C VAL A 57 5.92 -3.94 13.76
N SER A 58 5.31 -3.75 14.94
CA SER A 58 4.15 -4.53 15.40
C SER A 58 2.83 -3.78 15.33
N VAL A 59 2.87 -2.45 15.32
CA VAL A 59 1.69 -1.58 15.34
C VAL A 59 1.90 -0.39 14.40
N LEU A 60 0.85 -0.07 13.64
CA LEU A 60 0.73 1.15 12.84
C LEU A 60 -0.42 2.00 13.36
N ILE A 61 -0.30 3.30 13.24
CA ILE A 61 -1.30 4.29 13.64
C ILE A 61 -1.93 4.86 12.37
N ILE A 62 -3.26 4.86 12.31
CA ILE A 62 -4.03 5.53 11.27
C ILE A 62 -3.85 7.04 11.43
N SER A 63 -3.46 7.70 10.34
CA SER A 63 -3.28 9.14 10.31
C SER A 63 -3.86 9.75 9.02
N ASN A 64 -4.39 10.97 9.11
CA ASN A 64 -5.05 11.65 7.98
C ASN A 64 -6.20 10.82 7.39
N LEU A 65 -7.09 10.30 8.24
CA LEU A 65 -8.21 9.45 7.82
C LEU A 65 -9.30 10.24 7.10
N GLU A 66 -9.69 9.73 5.94
CA GLU A 66 -10.87 10.12 5.17
C GLU A 66 -11.75 8.88 4.97
N ILE A 67 -13.06 9.01 5.22
CA ILE A 67 -14.02 7.92 5.08
C ILE A 67 -14.89 8.23 3.86
N ASN A 68 -14.80 7.37 2.83
CA ASN A 68 -15.55 7.53 1.58
C ASN A 68 -16.79 6.64 1.52
N SER A 69 -16.81 5.55 2.30
CA SER A 69 -17.94 4.63 2.43
C SER A 69 -18.53 4.68 3.83
N GLU A 70 -19.85 4.82 3.93
CA GLU A 70 -20.55 4.73 5.20
C GLU A 70 -20.32 3.36 5.88
N GLY A 71 -20.20 3.36 7.21
CA GLY A 71 -20.09 2.14 8.02
C GLY A 71 -18.68 1.61 8.26
N GLU A 72 -17.63 2.25 7.74
CA GLU A 72 -16.24 1.87 8.03
C GLU A 72 -15.90 2.20 9.51
N PRO A 73 -15.38 1.23 10.30
CA PRO A 73 -15.26 1.35 11.76
C PRO A 73 -13.94 2.02 12.21
N TYR A 74 -13.27 2.76 11.32
CA TYR A 74 -11.94 3.29 11.56
C TYR A 74 -11.97 4.72 12.10
N THR A 75 -10.98 5.06 12.94
CA THR A 75 -10.87 6.40 13.54
C THR A 75 -9.45 6.95 13.44
N GLU A 76 -9.31 8.28 13.31
CA GLU A 76 -8.01 8.96 13.37
C GLU A 76 -7.26 8.61 14.67
N GLY A 77 -5.97 8.30 14.56
CA GLY A 77 -5.13 7.91 15.68
C GLY A 77 -5.32 6.46 16.17
N GLN A 78 -6.19 5.67 15.52
CA GLN A 78 -6.37 4.26 15.86
C GLN A 78 -5.09 3.46 15.65
N SER A 79 -4.71 2.68 16.66
CA SER A 79 -3.60 1.72 16.58
C SER A 79 -4.10 0.40 16.00
N ILE A 80 -3.38 -0.11 15.00
CA ILE A 80 -3.67 -1.35 14.29
C ILE A 80 -2.44 -2.26 14.42
N GLU A 81 -2.65 -3.44 15.00
CA GLU A 81 -1.62 -4.48 15.04
C GLU A 81 -1.38 -5.04 13.62
N VAL A 82 -0.14 -5.39 13.29
CA VAL A 82 0.24 -5.82 11.93
C VAL A 82 -0.50 -7.10 11.49
N ASP A 83 -0.83 -7.99 12.42
CA ASP A 83 -1.67 -9.18 12.17
C ASP A 83 -3.12 -8.83 11.80
N ARG A 84 -3.60 -7.63 12.16
CA ARG A 84 -4.92 -7.08 11.85
C ARG A 84 -4.89 -6.00 10.78
N LEU A 85 -3.78 -5.86 10.06
CA LEU A 85 -3.61 -4.80 9.06
C LEU A 85 -4.38 -5.06 7.77
N ALA A 86 -4.62 -6.34 7.44
CA ALA A 86 -5.23 -6.74 6.18
C ALA A 86 -6.61 -6.07 5.92
N PRO A 87 -7.58 -6.04 6.86
CA PRO A 87 -8.84 -5.34 6.64
C PRO A 87 -8.68 -3.85 6.31
N VAL A 88 -7.76 -3.16 6.98
CA VAL A 88 -7.50 -1.72 6.76
C VAL A 88 -6.95 -1.49 5.36
N LEU A 89 -5.94 -2.27 4.96
CA LEU A 89 -5.34 -2.20 3.63
C LEU A 89 -6.36 -2.49 2.53
N LYS A 90 -7.24 -3.47 2.73
CA LYS A 90 -8.33 -3.76 1.80
C LYS A 90 -9.33 -2.61 1.70
N ALA A 91 -9.67 -1.96 2.82
CA ALA A 91 -10.55 -0.80 2.80
C ALA A 91 -9.93 0.36 2.00
N ILE A 92 -8.61 0.57 2.13
CA ILE A 92 -7.89 1.58 1.35
C ILE A 92 -7.86 1.22 -0.15
N LEU A 93 -7.47 -0.01 -0.50
CA LEU A 93 -7.39 -0.48 -1.89
C LEU A 93 -8.76 -0.57 -2.60
N ARG A 94 -9.85 -0.62 -1.83
CA ARG A 94 -11.23 -0.57 -2.31
C ARG A 94 -11.82 0.84 -2.28
N GLU A 95 -10.98 1.86 -2.05
CA GLU A 95 -11.33 3.28 -2.01
C GLU A 95 -12.42 3.62 -0.97
N LYS A 96 -12.64 2.75 0.02
CA LYS A 96 -13.65 2.98 1.07
C LYS A 96 -13.18 3.96 2.13
N ILE A 97 -11.86 3.99 2.34
CA ILE A 97 -11.17 4.97 3.17
C ILE A 97 -9.90 5.42 2.46
N TRP A 98 -9.37 6.56 2.87
CA TRP A 98 -8.00 6.95 2.59
C TRP A 98 -7.32 7.28 3.92
N CYS A 99 -6.10 6.80 4.13
CA CYS A 99 -5.29 7.18 5.28
C CYS A 99 -3.81 6.88 5.05
N LYS A 100 -2.97 7.47 5.90
CA LYS A 100 -1.57 7.11 6.10
C LYS A 100 -1.49 6.10 7.25
N LEU A 101 -0.58 5.13 7.12
CA LEU A 101 -0.29 4.17 8.19
C LEU A 101 1.12 4.44 8.71
N LYS A 102 1.24 4.90 9.96
CA LYS A 102 2.49 5.43 10.53
C LYS A 102 2.99 4.61 11.71
N SER A 103 4.29 4.47 11.82
CA SER A 103 5.01 4.01 13.01
C SER A 103 6.22 4.91 13.25
N ALA A 104 6.97 4.67 14.31
CA ALA A 104 8.25 5.35 14.53
C ALA A 104 9.30 5.00 13.46
N SER A 105 9.23 3.82 12.84
CA SER A 105 10.25 3.31 11.90
C SER A 105 9.88 3.48 10.43
N CYS A 106 8.59 3.55 10.11
CA CYS A 106 8.11 3.63 8.74
C CYS A 106 6.72 4.25 8.63
N GLU A 107 6.39 4.70 7.43
CA GLU A 107 5.13 5.29 7.06
C GLU A 107 4.73 4.86 5.65
N PHE A 108 3.48 4.41 5.50
CA PHE A 108 2.88 4.04 4.21
C PHE A 108 1.87 5.09 3.78
N HIS A 109 1.95 5.49 2.50
CA HIS A 109 0.99 6.39 1.84
C HIS A 109 0.36 5.69 0.65
N PHE A 110 -0.95 5.84 0.50
CA PHE A 110 -1.66 5.36 -0.68
C PHE A 110 -1.99 6.55 -1.56
N GLY A 111 -1.36 6.65 -2.72
CA GLY A 111 -1.75 7.57 -3.78
C GLY A 111 -2.86 6.97 -4.64
N TYR A 112 -3.18 7.68 -5.72
CA TYR A 112 -4.11 7.20 -6.74
C TYR A 112 -3.54 6.03 -7.55
N ASP A 113 -4.42 5.34 -8.26
CA ASP A 113 -4.09 4.34 -9.27
C ASP A 113 -3.13 3.24 -8.78
N TYR A 114 -3.25 2.79 -7.53
CA TYR A 114 -2.38 1.77 -6.93
C TYR A 114 -0.90 2.19 -6.75
N TYR A 115 -0.59 3.49 -6.77
CA TYR A 115 0.71 3.95 -6.28
C TYR A 115 0.73 3.97 -4.75
N MET A 116 1.61 3.18 -4.16
CA MET A 116 1.88 3.21 -2.72
C MET A 116 3.30 3.73 -2.48
N TYR A 117 3.50 4.49 -1.40
CA TYR A 117 4.80 5.00 -1.01
C TYR A 117 5.17 4.51 0.37
N LEU A 118 6.44 4.17 0.55
CA LEU A 118 7.03 3.79 1.82
C LEU A 118 8.13 4.78 2.18
N ILE A 119 7.99 5.42 3.33
CA ILE A 119 9.07 6.19 3.96
C ILE A 119 9.58 5.35 5.13
N SER A 120 10.89 5.19 5.27
CA SER A 120 11.48 4.44 6.38
C SER A 120 12.76 5.10 6.91
N GLU A 121 13.01 4.93 8.21
CA GLU A 121 14.25 5.37 8.85
C GLU A 121 15.46 4.49 8.47
N THR A 122 15.20 3.27 7.99
CA THR A 122 16.21 2.30 7.56
C THR A 122 15.98 1.88 6.10
N ASP A 123 17.02 1.33 5.47
CA ASP A 123 16.89 0.82 4.10
C ASP A 123 15.94 -0.38 4.04
N ALA A 124 14.74 -0.16 3.53
CA ALA A 124 13.69 -1.18 3.43
C ALA A 124 13.79 -2.00 2.13
N ALA A 125 14.79 -1.76 1.28
CA ALA A 125 14.94 -2.50 0.01
C ALA A 125 15.18 -4.00 0.21
N LEU A 126 15.80 -4.38 1.34
CA LEU A 126 16.00 -5.78 1.74
C LEU A 126 14.72 -6.43 2.30
N CYS A 127 13.75 -5.61 2.74
CA CYS A 127 12.49 -6.07 3.31
C CYS A 127 11.40 -6.31 2.26
N PHE A 128 11.58 -5.81 1.04
CA PHE A 128 10.63 -6.00 -0.04
C PHE A 128 10.71 -7.44 -0.59
N PRO A 129 9.59 -8.20 -0.61
CA PRO A 129 9.59 -9.61 -1.00
C PRO A 129 9.63 -9.80 -2.53
N LYS A 130 10.77 -9.43 -3.16
CA LYS A 130 10.96 -9.42 -4.64
C LYS A 130 10.57 -10.72 -5.35
N GLU A 131 10.82 -11.87 -4.73
CA GLU A 131 10.58 -13.17 -5.35
C GLU A 131 9.10 -13.61 -5.29
N LYS A 132 8.31 -13.01 -4.38
CA LYS A 132 6.92 -13.39 -4.13
C LYS A 132 5.92 -12.35 -4.61
N SER A 133 6.32 -11.08 -4.60
CA SER A 133 5.45 -9.98 -4.99
C SER A 133 5.51 -9.76 -6.50
N LYS A 134 4.34 -9.60 -7.13
CA LYS A 134 4.24 -9.09 -8.51
C LYS A 134 4.33 -7.56 -8.59
N LEU A 135 4.57 -6.89 -7.47
CA LEU A 135 4.73 -5.44 -7.41
C LEU A 135 6.17 -5.04 -7.71
N PHE A 136 6.32 -3.81 -8.18
CA PHE A 136 7.59 -3.16 -8.41
C PHE A 136 7.93 -2.27 -7.23
N PHE A 137 9.21 -2.24 -6.87
CA PHE A 137 9.74 -1.48 -5.74
C PHE A 137 10.98 -0.71 -6.19
N GLU A 138 10.93 0.62 -6.11
CA GLU A 138 12.01 1.48 -6.55
C GLU A 138 12.24 2.65 -5.58
N THR A 139 13.45 3.20 -5.60
CA THR A 139 13.74 4.42 -4.84
C THR A 139 13.00 5.59 -5.47
N PHE A 140 12.16 6.26 -4.71
CA PHE A 140 11.31 7.35 -5.20
C PHE A 140 10.93 8.27 -4.06
N LEU A 141 11.08 9.58 -4.25
CA LEU A 141 10.71 10.57 -3.24
C LEU A 141 9.19 10.72 -3.19
N SER A 142 8.54 10.32 -2.08
CA SER A 142 7.08 10.43 -1.95
C SER A 142 6.62 11.89 -2.12
N PRO A 143 5.61 12.16 -2.96
CA PRO A 143 5.09 13.51 -3.14
C PRO A 143 4.41 14.05 -1.87
N TYR A 144 4.09 13.16 -0.91
CA TYR A 144 3.39 13.50 0.32
C TYR A 144 4.31 13.71 1.53
N LEU A 145 5.63 13.83 1.32
CA LEU A 145 6.62 14.04 2.40
C LEU A 145 6.40 15.34 3.19
N ASN A 146 5.73 16.33 2.61
CA ASN A 146 5.45 17.64 3.21
C ASN A 146 3.95 17.93 3.38
N SER A 147 3.09 16.91 3.27
CA SER A 147 1.62 17.03 3.24
C SER A 147 0.95 16.51 4.51
#